data_AF-A0A826H276-F1
#
_entry.id   AF-A0A826H276-F1
#
_cell.length_a   1.000
_cell.length_b   1.000
_cell.length_c   1.000
_cell.angle_alpha   90.00
_cell.angle_beta   90.00
_cell.angle_gamma   90.00
#
_symmetry.space_group_name_H-M   'P 1'
#
loop_
_entity.id
_entity.type
_entity.pdbx_description
1 polymer ?
#
loop_
_entity_poly.entity_id
_entity_poly.type
_entity_poly.pdbx_seq_one_letter_code
_entity_poly.pdbx_strand_id
1 'polypeptide(L)'
;KISGEGSNGGCIIHPSRVRDPITTLLSIVKLLKMKELYQIWCKLSKNHYKEKYNLKDILNTTNFYSNVIVSSKKANLTNLKIENQEILKSNYENLLIKEIKSNKLFQELSVVDYEIINYEGKRQSKIRTGDSSGGLKVLLKTNKEIVATLWMRISKTEPVTRVLSEVAYAKRNILFKLLEFNKRLIKKANLPK
;
A
#
# COMPACT_ATOMS: atom_id res chain seq x y z
N LYS A 1 -5.15 5.65 17.03
CA LYS A 1 -4.76 5.03 15.73
C LYS A 1 -5.04 6.05 14.64
N ILE A 2 -4.03 6.62 14.00
CA ILE A 2 -4.22 7.55 12.87
C ILE A 2 -4.38 6.69 11.63
N SER A 3 -5.57 6.69 11.06
CA SER A 3 -5.91 5.93 9.85
C SER A 3 -6.30 6.93 8.77
N GLY A 4 -5.51 6.98 7.70
CA GLY A 4 -5.85 7.71 6.47
C GLY A 4 -6.20 6.70 5.36
N GLU A 5 -7.09 7.08 4.46
CA GLU A 5 -7.29 6.36 3.21
C GLU A 5 -6.27 6.85 2.16
N GLY A 6 -5.86 5.99 1.23
CA GLY A 6 -4.94 6.35 0.13
C GLY A 6 -5.53 7.31 -0.92
N SER A 7 -6.68 7.91 -0.65
CA SER A 7 -7.24 9.02 -1.42
C SER A 7 -7.15 10.29 -0.59
N ASN A 8 -6.82 11.42 -1.22
CA ASN A 8 -6.49 12.73 -0.63
C ASN A 8 -7.60 13.41 0.22
N GLY A 9 -8.47 12.66 0.90
CA GLY A 9 -9.59 13.20 1.65
C GLY A 9 -9.22 13.78 3.03
N GLY A 10 -8.02 13.53 3.54
CA GLY A 10 -7.63 13.93 4.90
C GLY A 10 -7.95 12.87 5.96
N CYS A 11 -7.80 13.22 7.24
CA CYS A 11 -8.09 12.35 8.38
C CYS A 11 -9.54 12.51 8.87
N ILE A 12 -10.07 11.46 9.50
CA ILE A 12 -11.36 11.51 10.22
C ILE A 12 -11.02 11.59 11.70
N ILE A 13 -11.09 12.80 12.26
CA ILE A 13 -10.84 13.06 13.69
C ILE A 13 -12.08 13.78 14.22
N HIS A 14 -12.57 13.36 15.38
CA HIS A 14 -13.69 14.02 16.06
C HIS A 14 -13.46 15.55 16.13
N PRO A 15 -14.46 16.40 15.80
CA PRO A 15 -15.88 16.08 15.57
C PRO A 15 -16.24 15.68 14.13
N SER A 16 -15.28 15.65 13.21
CA SER A 16 -15.55 15.39 11.80
C SER A 16 -16.03 13.96 11.59
N ARG A 17 -17.23 13.84 10.99
CA ARG A 17 -17.86 12.55 10.64
C ARG A 17 -17.40 12.01 9.28
N VAL A 18 -16.77 12.87 8.49
CA VAL A 18 -16.23 12.58 7.15
C VAL A 18 -14.77 13.05 7.10
N ARG A 19 -14.08 12.70 6.01
CA ARG A 19 -12.68 13.08 5.83
C ARG A 19 -12.57 14.61 5.76
N ASP A 20 -11.70 15.17 6.58
CA ASP A 20 -11.58 16.61 6.75
C ASP A 20 -10.15 17.09 6.41
N PRO A 21 -9.96 17.66 5.21
CA PRO A 21 -8.67 18.19 4.81
C PRO A 21 -8.27 19.43 5.61
N ILE A 22 -9.22 20.20 6.15
CA ILE A 22 -8.94 21.39 6.97
C ILE A 22 -8.36 20.95 8.31
N THR A 23 -8.96 19.95 8.96
CA THR A 23 -8.41 19.39 10.21
C THR A 23 -7.00 18.81 10.01
N THR A 24 -6.75 18.23 8.83
CA THR A 24 -5.41 17.74 8.46
C THR A 24 -4.41 18.89 8.34
N LEU A 25 -4.77 19.96 7.63
CA LEU A 25 -3.93 21.16 7.47
C LEU A 25 -3.66 21.83 8.83
N LEU A 26 -4.69 22.01 9.66
CA LEU A 26 -4.57 22.60 10.98
C LEU A 26 -3.69 21.75 11.91
N SER A 27 -3.71 20.42 11.77
CA SER A 27 -2.82 19.54 12.53
C SER A 27 -1.34 19.77 12.15
N ILE A 28 -1.05 19.97 10.86
CA ILE A 28 0.30 20.31 10.40
C ILE A 28 0.71 21.70 10.90
N VAL A 29 -0.19 22.68 10.87
CA VAL A 29 0.06 24.03 11.41
C VAL A 29 0.33 23.98 12.92
N LYS A 30 -0.42 23.18 13.67
CA LYS A 30 -0.18 22.96 15.11
C LYS A 30 1.21 22.37 15.36
N LEU A 31 1.60 21.35 14.60
CA LEU A 31 2.95 20.78 14.69
C LEU A 31 4.02 21.82 14.33
N LEU A 32 3.77 22.74 13.40
CA LEU A 32 4.67 23.84 13.03
C LEU A 32 4.82 24.94 14.09
N LYS A 33 3.76 25.20 14.86
CA LYS A 33 3.68 26.35 15.77
C LYS A 33 3.85 25.99 17.23
N MET A 34 3.58 24.74 17.62
CA MET A 34 3.59 24.28 19.00
C MET A 34 4.70 23.25 19.18
N LYS A 35 5.84 23.67 19.73
CA LYS A 35 7.05 22.83 19.84
C LYS A 35 6.81 21.58 20.68
N GLU A 36 6.01 21.71 21.73
CA GLU A 36 5.65 20.62 22.65
C GLU A 36 4.90 19.53 21.90
N LEU A 37 3.99 19.90 20.99
CA LEU A 37 3.27 18.94 20.16
C LEU A 37 4.20 18.23 19.17
N TYR A 38 5.15 18.95 18.57
CA TYR A 38 6.13 18.31 17.69
C TYR A 38 7.05 17.35 18.46
N GLN A 39 7.46 17.70 19.68
CA GLN A 39 8.25 16.83 20.54
C GLN A 39 7.49 15.56 20.93
N ILE A 40 6.23 15.69 21.35
CA ILE A 40 5.34 14.55 21.65
C ILE A 40 5.17 13.68 20.40
N TRP A 41 4.90 14.30 19.25
CA TRP A 41 4.76 13.60 17.97
C TRP A 41 6.01 12.81 17.62
N CYS A 42 7.20 13.41 17.69
CA CYS A 42 8.47 12.72 17.41
C CYS A 42 8.66 11.52 18.34
N LYS A 43 8.41 11.68 19.65
CA LYS A 43 8.49 10.57 20.61
C LYS A 43 7.54 9.42 20.26
N LEU A 44 6.26 9.72 20.00
CA LEU A 44 5.24 8.71 19.70
C LEU A 44 5.46 8.03 18.33
N SER A 45 5.92 8.79 17.35
CA SER A 45 6.21 8.30 15.99
C SER A 45 7.61 7.69 15.84
N LYS A 46 8.40 7.64 16.93
CA LYS A 46 9.80 7.17 16.96
C LYS A 46 10.72 7.95 16.02
N ASN A 47 10.44 9.23 15.80
CA ASN A 47 11.30 10.15 15.07
C ASN A 47 12.18 10.95 16.04
N HIS A 48 13.31 11.47 15.54
CA HIS A 48 14.15 12.38 16.33
C HIS A 48 13.58 13.80 16.31
N TYR A 49 13.50 14.40 17.50
CA TYR A 49 13.12 15.80 17.65
C TYR A 49 14.26 16.71 17.21
N LYS A 50 13.91 17.85 16.60
CA LYS A 50 14.84 18.94 16.28
C LYS A 50 14.30 20.24 16.84
N GLU A 51 15.14 21.01 17.51
CA GLU A 51 14.77 22.31 18.08
C GLU A 51 14.37 23.32 16.99
N LYS A 52 15.11 23.31 15.88
CA LYS A 52 14.83 24.11 14.68
C LYS A 52 14.30 23.18 13.60
N TYR A 53 13.02 23.31 13.27
CA TYR A 53 12.33 22.46 12.32
C TYR A 53 11.42 23.28 11.40
N ASN A 54 11.09 22.72 10.25
CA ASN A 54 10.16 23.31 9.28
C ASN A 54 9.15 22.27 8.77
N LEU A 55 8.35 22.66 7.78
CA LEU A 55 7.31 21.79 7.20
C LEU A 55 7.90 20.49 6.65
N LYS A 56 9.07 20.56 5.99
CA LYS A 56 9.73 19.38 5.42
C LYS A 56 10.16 18.40 6.52
N ASP A 57 10.66 18.89 7.65
CA ASP A 57 11.00 18.04 8.79
C ASP A 57 9.76 17.28 9.31
N ILE A 58 8.63 17.97 9.47
CA ILE A 58 7.36 17.34 9.90
C ILE A 58 6.89 16.32 8.86
N LEU A 59 6.87 16.66 7.57
CA LEU A 59 6.43 15.71 6.53
C LEU A 59 7.33 14.47 6.48
N ASN A 60 8.63 14.62 6.70
CA ASN A 60 9.54 13.47 6.77
C ASN A 60 9.22 12.52 7.94
N THR A 61 8.68 13.02 9.05
CA THR A 61 8.23 12.16 10.16
C THR A 61 6.98 11.32 9.85
N THR A 62 6.27 11.64 8.76
CA THR A 62 5.07 10.90 8.31
C THR A 62 5.35 9.91 7.18
N ASN A 63 6.51 9.98 6.54
CA ASN A 63 6.85 9.20 5.34
C ASN A 63 7.44 7.82 5.66
N PHE A 64 6.62 6.93 6.24
CA PHE A 64 7.06 5.56 6.52
C PHE A 64 7.14 4.69 5.25
N TYR A 65 6.27 4.96 4.27
CA TYR A 65 6.19 4.21 3.01
C TYR A 65 6.12 5.15 1.81
N SER A 66 6.65 4.66 0.68
CA SER A 66 6.46 5.23 -0.66
C SER A 66 5.44 4.37 -1.41
N ASN A 67 4.43 5.00 -2.00
CA ASN A 67 3.29 4.31 -2.58
C ASN A 67 3.06 4.75 -4.04
N VAL A 68 2.56 3.83 -4.87
CA VAL A 68 2.02 4.20 -6.17
C VAL A 68 0.69 4.93 -5.98
N ILE A 69 0.55 6.10 -6.59
CA ILE A 69 -0.68 6.91 -6.50
C ILE A 69 -1.81 6.19 -7.26
N VAL A 70 -2.93 5.95 -6.58
CA VAL A 70 -4.07 5.19 -7.12
C VAL A 70 -4.66 5.79 -8.38
N SER A 71 -4.69 7.13 -8.49
CA SER A 71 -5.18 7.85 -9.65
C SER A 71 -4.17 7.93 -10.81
N SER A 72 -2.94 7.45 -10.63
CA SER A 72 -1.94 7.52 -11.69
C SER A 72 -2.23 6.49 -12.79
N LYS A 73 -1.94 6.83 -14.06
CA LYS A 73 -2.02 5.89 -15.19
C LYS A 73 -1.18 4.62 -14.95
N LYS A 74 -0.07 4.74 -14.21
CA LYS A 74 0.79 3.62 -13.83
C LYS A 74 0.08 2.61 -12.92
N ALA A 75 -0.92 3.01 -12.15
CA ALA A 75 -1.69 2.11 -11.28
C ALA A 75 -2.72 1.27 -12.05
N ASN A 76 -2.92 1.52 -13.34
CA ASN A 76 -3.93 0.84 -14.14
C ASN A 76 -3.28 -0.19 -15.07
N LEU A 77 -3.89 -1.37 -15.10
CA LEU A 77 -3.66 -2.39 -16.10
C LEU A 77 -4.94 -2.50 -16.95
N THR A 78 -4.86 -2.00 -18.18
CA THR A 78 -5.95 -2.00 -19.16
C THR A 78 -5.81 -3.18 -20.11
N ASN A 79 -6.88 -3.49 -20.85
CA ASN A 79 -6.89 -4.49 -21.93
C ASN A 79 -6.59 -5.93 -21.48
N LEU A 80 -6.81 -6.25 -20.21
CA LEU A 80 -6.72 -7.62 -19.70
C LEU A 80 -8.13 -8.18 -19.54
N LYS A 81 -8.51 -9.15 -20.39
CA LYS A 81 -9.78 -9.88 -20.26
C LYS A 81 -9.62 -10.93 -19.16
N ILE A 82 -10.31 -10.74 -18.05
CA ILE A 82 -10.30 -11.66 -16.90
C ILE A 82 -11.66 -12.34 -16.86
N GLU A 83 -11.71 -13.62 -17.22
CA GLU A 83 -12.97 -14.38 -17.28
C GLU A 83 -13.38 -14.89 -15.89
N ASN A 84 -12.40 -15.33 -15.09
CA ASN A 84 -12.64 -15.80 -13.74
C ASN A 84 -11.59 -15.24 -12.76
N GLN A 85 -12.04 -14.38 -11.84
CA GLN A 85 -11.16 -13.72 -10.85
C GLN A 85 -10.59 -14.69 -9.82
N GLU A 86 -11.32 -15.76 -9.48
CA GLU A 86 -10.86 -16.78 -8.54
C GLU A 86 -9.70 -17.58 -9.12
N ILE A 87 -9.82 -18.00 -10.39
CA ILE A 87 -8.74 -18.71 -11.11
C ILE A 87 -7.52 -17.80 -11.24
N LEU A 88 -7.71 -16.53 -11.64
CA LEU A 88 -6.63 -15.55 -11.72
C LEU A 88 -5.87 -15.42 -10.41
N LYS A 89 -6.60 -15.21 -9.29
CA LYS A 89 -5.99 -15.04 -7.97
C LYS A 89 -5.26 -16.28 -7.52
N SER A 90 -5.84 -17.46 -7.73
CA SER A 90 -5.22 -18.73 -7.36
C SER A 90 -3.94 -19.00 -8.18
N ASN A 91 -3.95 -18.69 -9.48
CA ASN A 91 -2.76 -18.75 -10.32
C ASN A 91 -1.68 -17.74 -9.88
N TYR A 92 -2.10 -16.51 -9.55
CA TYR A 92 -1.21 -15.47 -9.05
C TYR A 92 -0.50 -15.90 -7.77
N GLU A 93 -1.23 -16.48 -6.81
CA GLU A 93 -0.69 -16.99 -5.54
C GLU A 93 0.34 -18.10 -5.77
N ASN A 94 0.01 -19.07 -6.63
CA ASN A 94 0.90 -20.16 -6.97
C ASN A 94 2.20 -19.68 -7.65
N LEU A 95 2.10 -18.67 -8.53
CA LEU A 95 3.28 -18.08 -9.16
C LEU A 95 4.09 -17.24 -8.18
N LEU A 96 3.43 -16.51 -7.29
CA LEU A 96 4.08 -15.67 -6.28
C LEU A 96 4.98 -16.50 -5.35
N ILE A 97 4.52 -17.67 -4.91
CA ILE A 97 5.32 -18.60 -4.08
C ILE A 97 6.66 -18.92 -4.74
N LYS A 98 6.65 -19.16 -6.05
CA LYS A 98 7.87 -19.47 -6.82
C LYS A 98 8.76 -18.24 -6.93
N GLU A 99 8.18 -17.09 -7.29
CA GLU A 99 8.93 -15.85 -7.50
C GLU A 99 9.55 -15.32 -6.21
N ILE A 100 8.90 -15.43 -5.03
CA ILE A 100 9.47 -15.00 -3.75
C ILE A 100 10.80 -15.70 -3.46
N LYS A 101 10.93 -16.97 -3.82
CA LYS A 101 12.15 -17.76 -3.57
C LYS A 101 13.29 -17.42 -4.53
N SER A 102 12.98 -17.10 -5.79
CA SER A 102 14.00 -17.02 -6.86
C SER A 102 14.24 -15.62 -7.42
N ASN A 103 13.34 -14.67 -7.20
CA ASN A 103 13.43 -13.35 -7.84
C ASN A 103 14.29 -12.38 -7.03
N LYS A 104 15.28 -11.76 -7.70
CA LYS A 104 16.23 -10.81 -7.11
C LYS A 104 15.55 -9.62 -6.40
N LEU A 105 14.36 -9.19 -6.83
CA LEU A 105 13.65 -8.09 -6.19
C LEU A 105 13.28 -8.40 -4.74
N PHE A 106 12.87 -9.64 -4.44
CA PHE A 106 12.55 -10.03 -3.06
C PHE A 106 13.81 -10.19 -2.20
N GLN A 107 14.93 -10.58 -2.81
CA GLN A 107 16.24 -10.62 -2.15
C GLN A 107 16.73 -9.20 -1.80
N GLU A 108 16.61 -8.23 -2.72
CA GLU A 108 16.95 -6.81 -2.49
C GLU A 108 16.09 -6.17 -1.38
N LEU A 109 14.85 -6.64 -1.24
CA LEU A 109 13.92 -6.26 -0.17
C LEU A 109 14.12 -7.08 1.12
N SER A 110 14.98 -8.09 1.11
CA SER A 110 15.23 -9.00 2.23
C SER A 110 13.94 -9.68 2.75
N VAL A 111 13.05 -10.05 1.82
CA VAL A 111 11.79 -10.71 2.14
C VAL A 111 12.07 -12.15 2.58
N VAL A 112 11.56 -12.50 3.75
CA VAL A 112 11.66 -13.85 4.35
C VAL A 112 10.32 -14.52 4.55
N ASP A 113 9.24 -13.72 4.60
CA ASP A 113 7.88 -14.18 4.82
C ASP A 113 6.90 -13.29 4.04
N TYR A 114 5.70 -13.81 3.78
CA TYR A 114 4.62 -13.05 3.18
C TYR A 114 3.26 -13.48 3.71
N GLU A 115 2.30 -12.56 3.65
CA GLU A 115 0.92 -12.82 4.04
C GLU A 115 -0.03 -12.32 2.96
N ILE A 116 -1.05 -13.11 2.63
CA ILE A 116 -2.06 -12.75 1.66
C ILE A 116 -3.36 -12.42 2.39
N ILE A 117 -3.92 -11.27 2.04
CA ILE A 117 -5.18 -10.75 2.56
C ILE A 117 -6.14 -10.56 1.39
N ASN A 118 -7.25 -11.27 1.44
CA ASN A 118 -8.37 -11.13 0.52
C ASN A 118 -9.39 -10.16 1.11
N TYR A 119 -9.98 -9.33 0.24
CA TYR A 119 -11.01 -8.36 0.63
C TYR A 119 -12.35 -8.79 0.07
N GLU A 120 -13.39 -8.70 0.90
CA GLU A 120 -14.80 -8.91 0.54
C GLU A 120 -15.62 -7.76 1.11
N GLY A 121 -15.80 -6.70 0.32
CA GLY A 121 -16.31 -5.42 0.81
C GLY A 121 -15.39 -4.84 1.90
N LYS A 122 -15.89 -4.75 3.14
CA LYS A 122 -15.14 -4.30 4.31
C LYS A 122 -14.42 -5.43 5.06
N ARG A 123 -14.72 -6.70 4.75
CA ARG A 123 -14.13 -7.86 5.42
C ARG A 123 -12.76 -8.18 4.84
N GLN A 124 -11.85 -8.63 5.70
CA GLN A 124 -10.51 -9.08 5.35
C GLN A 124 -10.32 -10.51 5.85
N SER A 125 -9.82 -11.40 4.99
CA SER A 125 -9.61 -12.81 5.32
C SER A 125 -8.36 -13.36 4.66
N LYS A 126 -7.76 -14.40 5.25
CA LYS A 126 -6.65 -15.14 4.64
C LYS A 126 -7.14 -16.09 3.54
N ILE A 127 -8.33 -16.64 3.74
CA ILE A 127 -8.98 -17.58 2.83
C ILE A 127 -10.12 -16.85 2.12
N ARG A 128 -10.24 -17.02 0.79
CA ARG A 128 -11.38 -16.48 0.03
C ARG A 128 -12.64 -17.24 0.41
N THR A 129 -13.72 -16.52 0.70
CA THR A 129 -15.02 -17.09 1.11
C THR A 129 -16.19 -16.63 0.26
N GLY A 130 -16.01 -15.56 -0.51
CA GLY A 130 -16.99 -14.97 -1.40
C GLY A 130 -16.62 -15.10 -2.88
N ASP A 131 -17.26 -14.28 -3.71
CA ASP A 131 -17.20 -14.29 -5.18
C ASP A 131 -15.84 -13.89 -5.80
N SER A 132 -14.78 -13.76 -4.99
CA SER A 132 -13.46 -13.32 -5.40
C SER A 132 -13.41 -11.92 -6.05
N SER A 133 -14.43 -11.08 -5.92
CA SER A 133 -14.52 -9.79 -6.64
C SER A 133 -13.81 -8.61 -5.96
N GLY A 134 -13.39 -8.76 -4.71
CA GLY A 134 -12.68 -7.69 -3.99
C GLY A 134 -11.17 -7.67 -4.27
N GLY A 135 -10.44 -6.87 -3.50
CA GLY A 135 -8.99 -6.75 -3.64
C GLY A 135 -8.23 -7.98 -3.13
N LEU A 136 -7.00 -8.15 -3.61
CA LEU A 136 -6.00 -9.06 -3.05
C LEU A 136 -4.78 -8.22 -2.65
N LYS A 137 -4.36 -8.31 -1.39
CA LYS A 137 -3.15 -7.66 -0.87
C LYS A 137 -2.15 -8.73 -0.46
N VAL A 138 -0.89 -8.51 -0.81
CA VAL A 138 0.24 -9.27 -0.29
C VAL A 138 1.05 -8.34 0.60
N LEU A 139 1.31 -8.77 1.83
CA LEU A 139 2.25 -8.14 2.74
C LEU A 139 3.57 -8.88 2.63
N LEU A 140 4.63 -8.21 2.18
CA LEU A 140 5.97 -8.76 2.10
C LEU A 140 6.74 -8.36 3.36
N LYS A 141 7.28 -9.35 4.07
CA LYS A 141 7.85 -9.17 5.41
C LYS A 141 9.33 -9.52 5.43
N THR A 142 10.08 -8.69 6.16
CA THR A 142 11.39 -9.04 6.69
C THR A 142 11.20 -9.68 8.07
N ASN A 143 12.29 -10.09 8.73
CA ASN A 143 12.23 -10.60 10.11
C ASN A 143 11.69 -9.56 11.13
N LYS A 144 11.67 -8.27 10.78
CA LYS A 144 11.33 -7.18 11.71
C LYS A 144 9.98 -6.54 11.43
N GLU A 145 9.65 -6.38 10.16
CA GLU A 145 8.49 -5.58 9.73
C GLU A 145 8.05 -5.88 8.30
N ILE A 146 6.89 -5.34 7.94
CA ILE A 146 6.41 -5.29 6.55
C ILE A 146 7.34 -4.33 5.79
N VAL A 147 7.98 -4.80 4.73
CA VAL A 147 8.89 -3.97 3.92
C VAL A 147 8.23 -3.46 2.65
N ALA A 148 7.22 -4.16 2.16
CA ALA A 148 6.51 -3.80 0.96
C ALA A 148 5.12 -4.44 0.90
N THR A 149 4.25 -3.89 0.08
CA THR A 149 2.95 -4.49 -0.23
C THR A 149 2.71 -4.54 -1.73
N LEU A 150 2.01 -5.57 -2.17
CA LEU A 150 1.43 -5.69 -3.49
C LEU A 150 -0.08 -5.64 -3.34
N TRP A 151 -0.78 -4.97 -4.23
CA TRP A 151 -2.23 -4.96 -4.21
C TRP A 151 -2.79 -4.98 -5.62
N MET A 152 -3.89 -5.71 -5.80
CA MET A 152 -4.67 -5.66 -7.03
C MET A 152 -6.16 -5.70 -6.75
N ARG A 153 -6.94 -5.09 -7.64
CA ARG A 153 -8.40 -5.22 -7.68
C ARG A 153 -8.92 -5.01 -9.10
N ILE A 154 -9.74 -5.95 -9.56
CA ILE A 154 -10.49 -5.81 -10.80
C ILE A 154 -11.64 -4.83 -10.56
N SER A 155 -11.76 -3.81 -11.41
CA SER A 155 -12.87 -2.86 -11.31
C SER A 155 -14.18 -3.54 -11.73
N LYS A 156 -15.26 -3.27 -10.99
CA LYS A 156 -16.61 -3.80 -11.32
C LYS A 156 -17.32 -2.97 -12.39
N THR A 157 -16.90 -1.72 -12.58
CA THR A 157 -17.58 -0.74 -13.44
C THR A 157 -16.77 -0.35 -14.67
N GLU A 158 -15.47 -0.66 -14.68
CA GLU A 158 -14.55 -0.26 -15.75
C GLU A 158 -13.72 -1.48 -16.17
N PRO A 159 -13.30 -1.60 -17.43
CA PRO A 159 -12.44 -2.68 -17.91
C PRO A 159 -10.98 -2.46 -17.49
N VAL A 160 -10.75 -2.23 -16.21
CA VAL A 160 -9.44 -1.88 -15.63
C VAL A 160 -9.16 -2.72 -14.39
N THR A 161 -7.96 -3.28 -14.33
CA THR A 161 -7.41 -3.84 -13.09
C THR A 161 -6.51 -2.80 -12.44
N ARG A 162 -6.85 -2.37 -11.23
CA ARG A 162 -6.01 -1.47 -10.44
C ARG A 162 -4.93 -2.29 -9.77
N VAL A 163 -3.68 -1.86 -9.91
CA VAL A 163 -2.48 -2.54 -9.41
C VAL A 163 -1.63 -1.51 -8.68
N LEU A 164 -1.32 -1.80 -7.42
CA LEU A 164 -0.54 -0.92 -6.57
C LEU A 164 0.63 -1.68 -5.96
N SER A 165 1.62 -0.92 -5.56
CA SER A 165 2.70 -1.36 -4.69
C SER A 165 3.04 -0.26 -3.71
N GLU A 166 3.48 -0.67 -2.53
CA GLU A 166 3.98 0.18 -1.47
C GLU A 166 5.33 -0.39 -1.03
N VAL A 167 6.29 0.46 -0.67
CA VAL A 167 7.58 0.02 -0.12
C VAL A 167 7.97 0.92 1.03
N ALA A 168 8.68 0.38 2.02
CA ALA A 168 9.29 1.18 3.07
C ALA A 168 10.11 2.32 2.44
N TYR A 169 10.05 3.53 3.00
CA TYR A 169 10.63 4.72 2.38
C TYR A 169 12.14 4.60 2.09
N ALA A 170 12.87 3.83 2.93
CA ALA A 170 14.28 3.51 2.73
C ALA A 170 14.56 2.69 1.46
N LYS A 171 13.55 2.00 0.91
CA LYS A 171 13.60 1.14 -0.29
C LYS A 171 12.82 1.74 -1.48
N ARG A 172 12.53 3.05 -1.45
CA ARG A 172 11.69 3.74 -2.46
C ARG A 172 12.17 3.61 -3.91
N ASN A 173 13.47 3.37 -4.14
CA ASN A 173 14.04 3.11 -5.46
C ASN A 173 13.49 1.83 -6.12
N ILE A 174 12.95 0.89 -5.34
CA ILE A 174 12.39 -0.37 -5.85
C ILE A 174 10.89 -0.24 -6.20
N LEU A 175 10.21 0.84 -5.77
CA LEU A 175 8.76 1.00 -5.86
C LEU A 175 8.18 0.65 -7.24
N PHE A 176 8.72 1.24 -8.32
CA PHE A 176 8.21 0.99 -9.67
C PHE A 176 8.66 -0.35 -10.25
N LYS A 177 9.82 -0.88 -9.84
CA LYS A 177 10.23 -2.25 -10.22
C LYS A 177 9.26 -3.27 -9.63
N LEU A 178 8.84 -3.06 -8.38
CA LEU A 178 7.87 -3.90 -7.70
C LEU A 178 6.46 -3.79 -8.32
N LEU A 179 6.06 -2.58 -8.74
CA LEU A 179 4.81 -2.38 -9.49
C LEU A 179 4.80 -3.16 -10.81
N GLU A 180 5.86 -3.06 -11.60
CA GLU A 180 5.95 -3.75 -12.90
C GLU A 180 6.07 -5.27 -12.71
N PHE A 181 6.76 -5.73 -11.67
CA PHE A 181 6.72 -7.13 -11.26
C PHE A 181 5.28 -7.60 -11.01
N ASN A 182 4.50 -6.86 -10.22
CA ASN A 182 3.12 -7.20 -9.90
C ASN A 182 2.26 -7.30 -11.16
N LYS A 183 2.33 -6.29 -12.04
CA LYS A 183 1.63 -6.31 -13.34
C LYS A 183 2.01 -7.51 -14.20
N ARG A 184 3.31 -7.83 -14.30
CA ARG A 184 3.80 -8.99 -15.07
C ARG A 184 3.26 -10.29 -14.51
N LEU A 185 3.22 -10.42 -13.18
CA LEU A 185 2.70 -11.60 -12.51
C LEU A 185 1.20 -11.77 -12.74
N ILE A 186 0.42 -10.69 -12.68
CA ILE A 186 -1.01 -10.68 -13.00
C ILE A 186 -1.24 -11.12 -14.45
N LYS A 187 -0.50 -10.55 -15.42
CA LYS A 187 -0.60 -10.96 -16.82
C LYS A 187 -0.32 -12.45 -17.01
N LYS A 188 0.74 -12.96 -16.37
CA LYS A 188 1.11 -14.39 -16.44
C LYS A 188 0.05 -15.29 -15.81
N ALA A 189 -0.56 -14.86 -14.70
CA ALA A 189 -1.61 -15.59 -14.02
C ALA A 189 -2.94 -15.66 -14.80
N ASN A 190 -3.15 -14.71 -15.73
CA ASN A 190 -4.33 -14.63 -16.58
C ASN A 190 -4.21 -15.42 -17.89
N LEU A 191 -3.04 -15.99 -18.21
CA LEU A 191 -2.89 -16.80 -19.41
C LEU A 191 -3.68 -18.11 -19.25
N PRO A 192 -4.42 -18.55 -20.28
CA PRO A 192 -5.02 -19.88 -20.26
C PRO A 192 -3.90 -20.93 -20.14
N LYS A 193 -4.13 -21.93 -19.28
CA LYS A 193 -3.25 -23.11 -19.19
C LYS A 193 -3.58 -24.08 -20.31
#